data_AF-A0A6A6DIG9-F1
#
_entry.id   AF-A0A6A6DIG9-F1
#
_cell.length_a   1.000
_cell.length_b   1.000
_cell.length_c   1.000
_cell.angle_alpha   90.00
_cell.angle_beta   90.00
_cell.angle_gamma   90.00
#
_symmetry.space_group_name_H-M   'P 1'
#
loop_
_entity.id
_entity.type
_entity.pdbx_description
1 polymer ?
#
loop_
_entity_poly.entity_id
_entity_poly.type
_entity_poly.pdbx_seq_one_letter_code
_entity_poly.pdbx_strand_id
1 'polypeptide(L)'
;MLDCSCGRNFRNVYALRQHQRATQHCFCRSCNRSFTTGNSLKQHNLALHSWLCSYCDRKFSAQEHLEQHQKSTGHCFCRDCDRFFVNHYTLRQHHSSPVHSYRLF
;
A
#
# COMPACT_ATOMS: atom_id res chain seq x y z
N MET A 1 9.02 5.12 29.39
CA MET A 1 8.85 3.64 29.50
C MET A 1 7.92 3.24 28.37
N LEU A 2 8.21 2.17 27.63
CA LEU A 2 7.36 1.73 26.52
C LEU A 2 6.39 0.68 27.02
N ASP A 3 5.10 0.86 26.82
CA ASP A 3 4.08 -0.09 27.24
C ASP A 3 3.62 -0.99 26.08
N CYS A 4 3.15 -2.19 26.43
CA CYS A 4 2.43 -3.10 25.55
C CYS A 4 0.97 -3.14 25.99
N SER A 5 0.04 -3.39 25.05
CA SER A 5 -1.38 -3.57 25.34
C SER A 5 -1.70 -4.70 26.33
N CYS A 6 -0.74 -5.57 26.65
CA CYS A 6 -0.83 -6.57 27.71
C CYS A 6 -0.47 -6.02 29.12
N GLY A 7 -0.24 -4.72 29.26
CA GLY A 7 0.10 -4.05 30.52
C GLY A 7 1.58 -4.13 30.91
N ARG A 8 2.42 -4.80 30.11
CA ARG A 8 3.87 -4.88 30.38
C ARG A 8 4.61 -3.64 29.90
N ASN A 9 5.62 -3.27 30.68
CA ASN A 9 6.49 -2.14 30.41
C ASN A 9 7.90 -2.59 30.03
N PHE A 10 8.53 -1.87 29.11
CA PHE A 10 9.84 -2.20 28.56
C PHE A 10 10.76 -0.99 28.58
N ARG A 11 12.06 -1.27 28.77
CA ARG A 11 13.11 -0.25 28.86
C ARG A 11 13.46 0.37 27.50
N ASN A 12 13.28 -0.37 26.41
CA ASN A 12 13.57 0.10 25.05
C ASN A 12 12.72 -0.64 23.99
N VAL A 13 12.75 -0.11 22.76
CA VAL A 13 11.96 -0.62 21.62
C VAL A 13 12.37 -2.05 21.25
N TYR A 14 13.65 -2.40 21.40
CA TYR A 14 14.15 -3.75 21.11
C TYR A 14 13.49 -4.79 22.01
N ALA A 15 13.46 -4.56 23.33
CA ALA A 15 12.85 -5.46 24.31
C ALA A 15 11.33 -5.61 24.10
N LEU A 16 10.62 -4.51 23.82
CA LEU A 16 9.20 -4.54 23.49
C LEU A 16 8.95 -5.38 22.21
N ARG A 17 9.76 -5.17 21.16
CA ARG A 17 9.61 -5.87 19.88
C ARG A 17 9.87 -7.38 20.00
N GLN A 18 10.85 -7.80 20.81
CA GLN A 18 11.08 -9.22 21.09
C GLN A 18 9.91 -9.85 21.83
N HIS A 19 9.36 -9.17 22.83
CA HIS A 19 8.17 -9.63 23.54
C HIS A 19 6.97 -9.78 22.61
N GLN A 20 6.67 -8.77 21.79
CA GLN A 20 5.55 -8.79 20.86
C GLN A 20 5.66 -9.91 19.81
N ARG A 21 6.88 -10.24 19.36
CA ARG A 21 7.15 -11.38 18.45
C ARG A 21 6.90 -12.73 19.13
N ALA A 22 7.37 -12.89 20.37
CA ALA A 22 7.21 -14.13 21.13
C ALA A 22 5.76 -14.42 21.53
N THR A 23 4.94 -13.37 21.70
CA THR A 23 3.55 -13.46 22.17
C THR A 23 2.51 -13.38 21.04
N GLN A 24 2.95 -13.35 19.78
CA GLN A 24 2.10 -13.24 18.58
C GLN A 24 1.06 -12.11 18.64
N HIS A 25 1.38 -11.00 19.28
CA HIS A 25 0.47 -9.84 19.32
C HIS A 25 0.26 -9.24 17.92
N CYS A 26 -0.91 -8.62 17.70
CA CYS A 26 -1.16 -7.82 16.50
C CYS A 26 -0.52 -6.45 16.69
N PHE A 27 0.74 -6.26 16.26
CA PHE A 27 1.43 -4.96 16.39
C PHE A 27 1.97 -4.43 15.06
N CYS A 28 2.04 -3.11 14.93
CA CYS A 28 2.64 -2.44 13.78
C CYS A 28 4.17 -2.48 13.89
N ARG A 29 4.85 -2.98 12.85
CA ARG A 29 6.32 -3.03 12.81
C ARG A 29 6.96 -1.66 12.57
N SER A 30 6.22 -0.71 12.01
CA SER A 30 6.71 0.64 11.66
C SER A 30 6.67 1.59 12.85
N CYS A 31 5.57 1.61 13.63
CA CYS A 31 5.40 2.51 14.77
C CYS A 31 5.31 1.80 16.14
N ASN A 32 5.42 0.47 16.16
CA ASN A 32 5.43 -0.36 17.37
C ASN A 32 4.14 -0.37 18.20
N ARG A 33 3.05 0.23 17.68
CA ARG A 33 1.72 0.25 18.30
C ARG A 33 1.06 -1.13 18.29
N SER A 34 0.46 -1.51 19.40
CA SER A 34 -0.30 -2.77 19.54
C SER A 34 -1.78 -2.58 19.24
N PHE A 35 -2.42 -3.66 18.78
CA PHE A 35 -3.82 -3.75 18.40
C PHE A 35 -4.45 -5.00 18.99
N THR A 36 -5.75 -4.94 19.27
CA THR A 36 -6.52 -6.06 19.82
C THR A 36 -6.85 -7.11 18.75
N THR A 37 -6.87 -6.73 17.47
CA THR A 37 -7.24 -7.62 16.37
C THR A 37 -6.34 -7.45 15.15
N GLY A 38 -6.20 -8.50 14.34
CA GLY A 38 -5.47 -8.41 13.07
C GLY A 38 -6.11 -7.43 12.08
N ASN A 39 -7.44 -7.29 12.10
CA ASN A 39 -8.15 -6.36 11.23
C ASN A 39 -7.86 -4.89 11.58
N SER A 40 -7.82 -4.56 12.88
CA SER A 40 -7.47 -3.20 13.32
C SER A 40 -6.01 -2.84 13.00
N LEU A 41 -5.08 -3.80 13.14
CA LEU A 41 -3.71 -3.64 12.66
C LEU A 41 -3.66 -3.42 11.13
N LYS A 42 -4.45 -4.17 10.36
CA LYS A 42 -4.51 -4.03 8.89
C LYS A 42 -5.03 -2.65 8.48
N GLN A 43 -6.11 -2.17 9.09
CA GLN A 43 -6.65 -0.83 8.85
C GLN A 43 -5.65 0.26 9.24
N HIS A 44 -4.98 0.12 10.40
CA HIS A 44 -3.92 1.04 10.81
C HIS A 44 -2.78 1.11 9.78
N ASN A 45 -2.28 -0.04 9.31
CA ASN A 45 -1.23 -0.06 8.30
C ASN A 45 -1.73 0.55 6.99
N LEU A 46 -2.96 0.30 6.57
CA LEU A 46 -3.53 0.93 5.37
C LEU A 46 -3.75 2.45 5.51
N ALA A 47 -3.92 2.97 6.73
CA ALA A 47 -4.12 4.40 6.96
C ALA A 47 -2.80 5.17 7.08
N LEU A 48 -1.80 4.59 7.75
CA LEU A 48 -0.57 5.30 8.15
C LEU A 48 0.71 4.76 7.53
N HIS A 49 0.70 3.52 7.04
CA HIS A 49 1.87 2.82 6.52
C HIS A 49 1.55 2.13 5.18
N SER A 50 0.65 2.74 4.40
CA SER A 50 0.24 2.21 3.11
C SER A 50 1.22 2.59 2.01
N TRP A 51 1.38 1.69 1.06
CA TRP A 51 2.10 1.92 -0.17
C TRP A 51 1.10 2.32 -1.25
N LEU A 52 1.29 3.51 -1.82
CA LEU A 52 0.41 4.08 -2.84
C LEU A 52 0.90 3.65 -4.22
N CYS A 53 -0.04 3.26 -5.08
CA CYS A 53 0.28 3.16 -6.49
C CYS A 53 0.41 4.56 -7.09
N SER A 54 1.52 4.84 -7.78
CA SER A 54 1.73 6.12 -8.46
C SER A 54 0.84 6.34 -9.69
N TYR A 55 0.05 5.33 -10.08
CA TYR A 55 -0.73 5.31 -11.32
C TYR A 55 -2.24 5.11 -11.07
N CYS A 56 -2.65 4.89 -9.81
CA CYS A 56 -4.06 4.80 -9.41
C CYS A 56 -4.19 5.00 -7.90
N ASP A 57 -5.39 5.28 -7.40
CA ASP A 57 -5.63 5.56 -5.98
C ASP A 57 -5.60 4.32 -5.06
N ARG A 58 -5.14 3.17 -5.55
CA ARG A 58 -5.07 1.95 -4.72
C ARG A 58 -3.96 2.06 -3.68
N LYS A 59 -4.31 1.63 -2.47
CA LYS A 59 -3.44 1.54 -1.30
C LYS A 59 -3.16 0.08 -0.97
N PHE A 60 -1.89 -0.23 -0.68
CA PHE A 60 -1.44 -1.57 -0.32
C PHE A 60 -0.87 -1.58 1.09
N SER A 61 -1.15 -2.65 1.83
CA SER A 61 -0.65 -2.82 3.20
C SER A 61 0.82 -3.25 3.28
N ALA A 62 1.41 -3.65 2.15
CA ALA A 62 2.79 -4.10 2.03
C ALA A 62 3.36 -3.70 0.65
N GLN A 63 4.67 -3.45 0.59
CA GLN A 63 5.35 -3.05 -0.64
C GLN A 63 5.31 -4.16 -1.70
N GLU A 64 5.51 -5.42 -1.31
CA GLU A 64 5.45 -6.59 -2.20
C GLU A 64 4.09 -6.69 -2.95
N HIS A 65 2.99 -6.34 -2.27
CA HIS A 65 1.67 -6.33 -2.89
C HIS A 65 1.51 -5.18 -3.89
N LEU A 66 2.11 -4.02 -3.62
CA LEU A 66 2.15 -2.91 -4.58
C LEU A 66 2.98 -3.31 -5.82
N GLU A 67 4.16 -3.89 -5.62
CA GLU A 67 5.03 -4.33 -6.71
C GLU A 67 4.34 -5.39 -7.59
N GLN A 68 3.70 -6.38 -6.97
CA GLN A 68 2.90 -7.37 -7.68
C GLN A 68 1.71 -6.73 -8.41
N HIS A 69 1.05 -5.75 -7.80
CA HIS A 69 -0.03 -5.01 -8.44
C HIS A 69 0.47 -4.27 -9.68
N GLN A 70 1.57 -3.52 -9.58
CA GLN A 70 2.16 -2.79 -10.69
C GLN A 70 2.58 -3.74 -11.83
N LYS A 71 3.19 -4.88 -11.48
CA LYS A 71 3.60 -5.90 -12.46
C LYS A 71 2.42 -6.59 -13.13
N SER A 72 1.36 -6.90 -12.39
CA SER A 72 0.19 -7.63 -12.91
C SER A 72 -0.76 -6.75 -13.71
N THR A 73 -0.96 -5.51 -13.28
CA THR A 73 -1.85 -4.58 -13.98
C THR A 73 -1.18 -3.90 -15.15
N GLY A 74 0.16 -3.80 -15.15
CA GLY A 74 0.94 -3.15 -16.22
C GLY A 74 0.36 -1.79 -16.60
N HIS A 75 -0.17 -1.06 -15.60
CA HIS A 75 -1.15 0.03 -15.70
C HIS A 75 -1.28 0.59 -17.12
N CYS A 76 -2.16 -0.03 -17.91
CA CYS A 76 -2.45 0.42 -19.27
C CYS A 76 -3.46 1.56 -19.18
N PHE A 77 -3.00 2.76 -18.87
CA PHE A 77 -3.83 3.95 -18.82
C PHE A 77 -3.24 5.05 -19.71
N CYS A 78 -4.12 5.89 -20.24
CA CYS A 78 -3.73 7.04 -21.03
C CYS A 78 -3.40 8.20 -20.09
N ARG A 79 -2.18 8.74 -20.16
CA ARG A 79 -1.76 9.90 -19.33
C ARG A 79 -2.40 11.21 -19.76
N ASP A 80 -3.03 11.24 -20.93
CA ASP A 80 -3.66 12.45 -21.46
C ASP A 80 -5.10 12.63 -20.98
N CYS A 81 -5.80 11.55 -20.63
CA CYS A 81 -7.21 11.59 -20.20
C CYS A 81 -7.56 10.62 -19.05
N ASP A 82 -6.55 10.03 -18.40
CA ASP A 82 -6.65 9.12 -17.25
C ASP A 82 -7.57 7.90 -17.45
N ARG A 83 -7.82 7.54 -18.72
CA ARG A 83 -8.68 6.40 -19.06
C ARG A 83 -7.89 5.10 -18.97
N PHE A 84 -8.48 4.08 -18.35
CA PHE A 84 -7.90 2.75 -18.21
C PHE A 84 -8.29 1.83 -19.36
N PHE A 85 -7.38 0.92 -19.71
CA PHE A 85 -7.51 -0.03 -20.80
C PHE A 85 -7.20 -1.45 -20.33
N VAL A 86 -7.83 -2.43 -20.99
CA VAL A 86 -7.68 -3.85 -20.65
C VAL A 86 -6.26 -4.37 -20.97
N ASN A 87 -5.56 -3.75 -21.92
CA ASN A 87 -4.19 -4.10 -22.30
C ASN A 87 -3.49 -2.98 -23.09
N HIS A 88 -2.19 -3.15 -23.35
CA HIS A 88 -1.39 -2.19 -24.14
C HIS A 88 -1.84 -2.03 -25.59
N TYR A 89 -2.50 -3.03 -26.18
CA TYR A 89 -3.00 -2.95 -27.55
C TYR A 89 -4.16 -1.94 -27.65
N THR A 90 -5.13 -2.05 -26.73
CA THR A 90 -6.27 -1.13 -26.66
C THR A 90 -5.88 0.29 -26.24
N LEU A 91 -4.86 0.44 -25.38
CA LEU A 91 -4.26 1.75 -25.09
C LEU A 91 -3.59 2.39 -26.32
N ARG A 92 -2.84 1.61 -27.11
CA ARG A 92 -2.20 2.13 -28.35
C ARG A 92 -3.24 2.60 -29.37
N GLN A 93 -4.28 1.78 -29.61
CA GLN A 93 -5.40 2.14 -30.49
C GLN A 93 -6.07 3.45 -30.04
N HIS A 94 -6.23 3.65 -28.73
CA HIS A 94 -6.77 4.88 -28.18
C HIS A 94 -5.86 6.11 -28.41
N HIS A 95 -4.54 5.97 -28.27
CA HIS A 95 -3.60 7.05 -28.59
C HIS A 95 -3.58 7.42 -30.07
N SER A 96 -3.79 6.46 -30.98
CA SER A 96 -3.94 6.71 -32.41
C SER A 96 -5.33 7.19 -32.83
N SER A 97 -6.30 7.23 -31.89
CA SER A 97 -7.64 7.72 -32.15
C SER A 97 -7.67 9.25 -32.13
N PRO A 98 -8.61 9.91 -32.84
CA PRO A 98 -8.75 11.35 -32.79
C PRO A 98 -9.02 11.93 -31.38
N VAL A 99 -9.31 11.09 -30.39
CA VAL A 99 -9.47 11.47 -28.97
C VAL A 99 -8.31 12.29 -28.43
N HIS A 100 -7.08 12.10 -28.95
CA HIS A 100 -5.89 12.91 -28.59
C HIS A 100 -5.28 13.70 -29.75
N SER A 101 -5.90 13.66 -30.93
CA SER A 101 -5.37 14.29 -32.15
C SER A 101 -5.25 15.82 -32.11
N TYR A 102 -5.79 16.47 -31.08
CA TYR A 102 -5.80 17.92 -30.90
C TYR A 102 -4.77 18.43 -29.87
N ARG A 103 -3.88 17.59 -29.33
CA ARG A 103 -2.71 18.07 -28.57
C ARG A 103 -1.54 18.39 -29.50
N LEU A 104 -1.73 19.42 -30.32
CA LEU A 104 -0.61 20.23 -30.81
C LEU A 104 -0.34 21.25 -29.70
N PHE A 105 0.83 21.16 -29.06
CA PHE A 105 1.68 22.21 -28.49
C PHE A 105 2.62 21.58 -27.45
#